data_AF-A0AAD3RBK9-F1
#
_entry.id   AF-A0AAD3RBK9-F1
#
_cell.length_a   1.000
_cell.length_b   1.000
_cell.length_c   1.000
_cell.angle_alpha   90.00
_cell.angle_beta   90.00
_cell.angle_gamma   90.00
#
_symmetry.space_group_name_H-M   'P 1'
#
loop_
_entity.id
_entity.type
_entity.pdbx_description
1 polymer ?
#
loop_
_entity_poly.entity_id
_entity_poly.type
_entity_poly.pdbx_seq_one_letter_code
_entity_poly.pdbx_strand_id
1 'polypeptide(L)'
;RVSLEFYIDVHAHSTMLNGFMYGNVFEEEERVQRQAVFPRLLCQNAPDFSFSNTSFNRDVVKAGTGRRFLGGLLDDTSYCYTLEVSFYSYMTAGSNAPVPYTEETYMKLGRNVARTFLDYYKLNNLIKDNRPTHIQ
;
A
#
# COMPACT_ATOMS: atom_id res chain seq x y z
N ARG A 1 -14.94 -17.76 -11.49
CA ARG A 1 -13.97 -16.64 -11.38
C ARG A 1 -14.09 -16.06 -9.98
N VAL A 2 -12.97 -15.93 -9.26
CA VAL A 2 -12.95 -15.28 -7.96
C VAL A 2 -12.74 -13.79 -8.22
N SER A 3 -13.65 -12.94 -7.72
CA SER A 3 -13.51 -11.48 -7.81
C SER A 3 -12.63 -11.00 -6.66
N LEU A 4 -11.33 -10.82 -6.90
CA LEU A 4 -10.37 -10.33 -5.92
C LEU A 4 -9.67 -9.08 -6.46
N GLU A 5 -9.82 -7.93 -5.81
CA GLU A 5 -9.21 -6.69 -6.29
C GLU A 5 -7.86 -6.39 -5.63
N PHE A 6 -7.72 -6.73 -4.34
CA PHE A 6 -6.49 -6.49 -3.59
C PHE A 6 -6.02 -7.75 -2.89
N TYR A 7 -4.73 -8.05 -3.07
CA TYR A 7 -3.97 -8.97 -2.24
C TYR A 7 -2.83 -8.19 -1.59
N ILE A 8 -2.74 -8.21 -0.26
CA ILE A 8 -1.65 -7.56 0.48
C ILE A 8 -1.05 -8.59 1.44
N ASP A 9 0.18 -8.98 1.14
CA ASP A 9 1.01 -9.83 1.99
C ASP A 9 1.77 -8.95 3.00
N VAL A 10 1.50 -9.09 4.29
CA VAL A 10 2.06 -8.21 5.33
C VAL A 10 3.29 -8.85 5.95
N HIS A 11 4.41 -8.14 5.85
CA HIS A 11 5.72 -8.53 6.35
C HIS A 11 6.31 -7.41 7.17
N ALA A 12 7.44 -7.74 7.79
CA ALA A 12 8.25 -6.74 8.45
C ALA A 12 9.72 -6.88 8.06
N HIS A 13 10.43 -5.77 8.16
CA HIS A 13 11.68 -5.56 7.47
C HIS A 13 12.78 -5.06 8.42
N SER A 14 13.98 -5.66 8.34
CA SER A 14 15.04 -5.48 9.34
C SER A 14 15.98 -4.32 9.09
N THR A 15 16.10 -3.85 7.85
CA THR A 15 17.11 -2.86 7.47
C THR A 15 16.50 -1.51 7.11
N MET A 16 15.52 -1.50 6.21
CA MET A 16 14.81 -0.27 5.84
C MET A 16 13.89 0.24 6.95
N LEU A 17 13.84 1.57 7.08
CA LEU A 17 12.90 2.29 7.94
C LEU A 17 11.54 2.46 7.23
N ASN A 18 10.53 2.87 8.01
CA ASN A 18 9.16 3.13 7.55
C ASN A 18 8.41 1.87 7.10
N GLY A 19 7.11 2.04 6.82
CA GLY A 19 6.35 1.12 6.00
C GLY A 19 6.52 1.44 4.51
N PHE A 20 6.58 0.43 3.64
CA PHE A 20 6.65 0.61 2.19
C PHE A 20 6.09 -0.62 1.47
N MET A 21 5.78 -0.50 0.19
CA MET A 21 5.24 -1.61 -0.59
C MET A 21 6.17 -2.10 -1.67
N TYR A 22 6.08 -3.38 -1.95
CA TYR A 22 6.49 -3.93 -3.23
C TYR A 22 5.27 -4.32 -4.06
N GLY A 23 5.24 -3.89 -5.31
CA GLY A 23 4.28 -4.38 -6.30
C GLY A 23 4.97 -5.05 -7.49
N ASN A 24 4.21 -5.32 -8.54
CA ASN A 24 4.69 -5.97 -9.76
C ASN A 24 4.92 -4.93 -10.87
N VAL A 25 5.81 -5.25 -11.81
CA VAL A 25 5.90 -4.46 -13.05
C VAL A 25 4.85 -4.95 -14.03
N PHE A 26 4.16 -4.00 -14.66
CA PHE A 26 3.22 -4.26 -15.74
C PHE A 26 3.70 -3.57 -17.02
N GLU A 27 3.36 -4.14 -18.18
CA GLU A 27 3.66 -3.52 -19.48
C GLU A 27 2.63 -2.44 -19.84
N GLU A 28 1.38 -2.59 -19.38
CA GLU A 28 0.32 -1.63 -19.62
C GLU A 28 0.45 -0.41 -18.71
N GLU A 29 0.69 0.76 -19.31
CA GLU A 29 0.89 2.02 -18.60
C GLU A 29 -0.30 2.38 -17.70
N GLU A 30 -1.54 2.17 -18.17
CA GLU A 30 -2.74 2.41 -17.38
C GLU A 30 -2.75 1.57 -16.10
N ARG A 31 -2.33 0.29 -16.18
CA ARG A 31 -2.26 -0.59 -15.01
C ARG A 31 -1.14 -0.18 -14.05
N VAL A 32 -0.01 0.31 -14.57
CA VAL A 32 1.06 0.90 -13.75
C VAL A 32 0.53 2.11 -12.96
N GLN A 33 -0.20 3.01 -13.62
CA GLN A 33 -0.79 4.18 -12.97
C GLN A 33 -1.82 3.77 -11.91
N ARG A 34 -2.72 2.83 -12.22
CA ARG A 34 -3.74 2.35 -11.27
C ARG A 34 -3.13 1.68 -10.05
N GLN A 35 -2.10 0.84 -10.22
CA GLN A 35 -1.37 0.22 -9.11
C GLN A 35 -0.70 1.27 -8.20
N ALA A 36 -0.23 2.39 -8.75
CA ALA A 36 0.41 3.44 -7.96
C ALA A 36 -0.58 4.24 -7.08
N VAL A 37 -1.88 4.19 -7.35
CA VAL A 37 -2.90 4.97 -6.62
C VAL A 37 -2.95 4.57 -5.15
N PHE A 38 -3.04 3.28 -4.84
CA PHE A 38 -3.20 2.83 -3.45
C PHE A 38 -2.00 3.19 -2.56
N PRO A 39 -0.73 2.91 -2.95
CA PRO A 39 0.41 3.31 -2.13
C PRO A 39 0.55 4.84 -2.02
N ARG A 40 0.12 5.60 -3.04
CA ARG A 40 0.13 7.07 -2.98
C ARG A 40 -0.90 7.61 -1.98
N LEU A 41 -2.10 7.05 -1.95
CA LEU A 41 -3.11 7.39 -0.93
C LEU A 41 -2.65 6.97 0.47
N LEU A 42 -2.01 5.81 0.61
CA LEU A 42 -1.47 5.37 1.89
C LEU A 42 -0.40 6.33 2.42
N CYS A 43 0.48 6.84 1.54
CA CYS A 43 1.47 7.85 1.90
C CYS A 43 0.84 9.17 2.39
N GLN A 44 -0.37 9.52 1.93
CA GLN A 44 -1.11 10.68 2.42
C GLN A 44 -1.76 10.40 3.77
N ASN A 45 -2.19 9.16 4.02
CA ASN A 45 -2.88 8.76 5.23
C ASN A 45 -1.95 8.35 6.38
N ALA A 46 -0.74 7.90 6.07
CA ALA A 46 0.21 7.34 7.02
C ALA A 46 1.56 8.09 6.96
N PRO A 47 1.92 8.90 7.97
CA PRO A 47 3.20 9.61 7.99
C PRO A 47 4.41 8.69 8.13
N ASP A 48 4.17 7.45 8.58
CA ASP A 48 5.17 6.40 8.74
C ASP A 48 5.28 5.52 7.48
N PHE A 49 4.49 5.77 6.43
CA PHE A 49 4.61 5.09 5.13
C PHE A 49 5.45 5.90 4.14
N SER A 50 6.31 5.23 3.39
CA SER A 50 7.21 5.82 2.41
C SER A 50 6.87 5.37 0.99
N PHE A 51 6.26 6.28 0.21
CA PHE A 51 6.08 6.06 -1.22
C PHE A 51 7.42 6.06 -1.97
N SER A 52 8.44 6.79 -1.50
CA SER A 52 9.77 6.78 -2.13
C SER A 52 10.49 5.44 -2.00
N ASN A 53 10.26 4.71 -0.92
CA ASN A 53 10.79 3.35 -0.73
C ASN A 53 9.91 2.27 -1.39
N THR A 54 8.72 2.64 -1.86
CA THR A 54 7.82 1.72 -2.57
C THR A 54 8.39 1.42 -3.96
N SER A 55 8.46 0.14 -4.33
CA SER A 55 9.12 -0.31 -5.56
C SER A 55 8.29 -1.34 -6.30
N PHE A 56 8.21 -1.17 -7.61
CA PHE A 56 7.60 -2.12 -8.53
C PHE A 56 8.71 -2.84 -9.28
N ASN A 57 8.84 -4.15 -9.08
CA ASN A 57 9.93 -4.93 -9.66
C ASN A 57 9.47 -6.28 -10.21
N ARG A 58 10.32 -6.85 -11.06
CA ARG A 58 10.16 -8.19 -11.63
C ARG A 58 11.34 -9.11 -11.31
N ASP A 59 12.07 -8.81 -10.22
CA ASP A 59 13.28 -9.49 -9.79
C ASP A 59 13.09 -11.01 -9.72
N VAL A 60 14.02 -11.76 -10.31
CA VAL A 60 13.94 -13.23 -10.42
C VAL A 60 13.97 -13.88 -9.05
N VAL A 61 14.79 -13.34 -8.13
CA VAL A 61 14.89 -13.83 -6.74
C VAL A 61 13.60 -13.66 -5.96
N LYS A 62 12.69 -12.80 -6.41
CA LYS A 62 11.37 -12.57 -5.79
C LYS A 62 10.24 -13.31 -6.50
N ALA A 63 10.52 -14.13 -7.51
CA ALA A 63 9.50 -14.84 -8.28
C ALA A 63 8.62 -15.77 -7.44
N GLY A 64 9.15 -16.30 -6.33
CA GLY A 64 8.41 -17.15 -5.39
C GLY A 64 7.57 -16.40 -4.35
N THR A 65 7.54 -15.07 -4.36
CA THR A 65 6.74 -14.29 -3.40
C THR A 65 5.24 -14.41 -3.70
N GLY A 66 4.39 -14.31 -2.67
CA GLY A 66 2.94 -14.38 -2.81
C GLY A 66 2.40 -13.40 -3.85
N ARG A 67 2.89 -12.16 -3.84
CA ARG A 67 2.48 -11.13 -4.83
C ARG A 67 2.82 -11.50 -6.28
N ARG A 68 3.91 -12.22 -6.51
CA ARG A 68 4.37 -12.61 -7.85
C ARG A 68 3.62 -13.84 -8.35
N PHE A 69 3.40 -14.81 -7.47
CA PHE A 69 2.62 -16.00 -7.79
C PHE A 69 1.15 -15.64 -8.10
N LEU A 70 0.49 -14.91 -7.19
CA LEU A 70 -0.91 -14.52 -7.37
C LEU A 70 -1.09 -13.49 -8.49
N GLY A 71 -0.15 -12.56 -8.66
CA GLY A 71 -0.20 -11.58 -9.76
C GLY A 71 -0.12 -12.20 -11.16
N GLY A 72 0.37 -13.43 -11.31
CA GLY A 72 0.36 -14.17 -12.56
C GLY A 72 -0.86 -15.10 -12.74
N LEU A 73 -1.63 -15.32 -11.69
CA LEU A 73 -2.81 -16.21 -11.69
C LEU A 73 -4.14 -15.44 -11.74
N LEU A 74 -4.17 -14.25 -11.10
CA LEU A 74 -5.36 -13.44 -10.96
C LEU A 74 -5.61 -12.54 -12.18
N ASP A 75 -6.84 -12.04 -12.30
CA ASP A 75 -7.25 -11.15 -13.39
C ASP A 75 -6.49 -9.80 -13.34
N ASP A 76 -6.49 -9.07 -14.46
CA ASP A 76 -5.72 -7.82 -14.59
C ASP A 76 -6.21 -6.67 -13.69
N THR A 77 -7.39 -6.83 -13.08
CA THR A 77 -7.96 -5.93 -12.09
C THR A 77 -7.47 -6.21 -10.67
N SER A 78 -6.71 -7.28 -10.44
CA SER A 78 -6.13 -7.62 -9.15
C SER A 78 -4.77 -6.97 -8.94
N TYR A 79 -4.64 -6.21 -7.86
CA TYR A 79 -3.38 -5.63 -7.43
C TYR A 79 -2.79 -6.42 -6.26
N CYS A 80 -1.56 -6.92 -6.46
CA CYS A 80 -0.86 -7.75 -5.51
C CYS A 80 0.35 -7.01 -4.93
N TYR A 81 0.35 -6.79 -3.62
CA TYR A 81 1.41 -6.09 -2.90
C TYR A 81 2.03 -6.96 -1.82
N THR A 82 3.28 -6.67 -1.50
CA THR A 82 3.87 -6.97 -0.20
C THR A 82 3.99 -5.66 0.57
N LEU A 83 3.37 -5.55 1.74
CA LEU A 83 3.56 -4.44 2.67
C LEU A 83 4.67 -4.82 3.65
N GLU A 84 5.79 -4.13 3.58
CA GLU A 84 6.92 -4.28 4.50
C GLU A 84 6.87 -3.16 5.53
N VAL A 85 7.06 -3.49 6.80
CA VAL A 85 7.12 -2.49 7.89
C VAL A 85 8.38 -2.68 8.70
N SER A 86 9.17 -1.62 8.92
CA SER A 86 10.38 -1.72 9.73
C SER A 86 10.11 -2.29 11.13
N PHE A 87 10.90 -3.27 11.59
CA PHE A 87 10.83 -3.72 12.99
C PHE A 87 11.41 -2.71 13.99
N TYR A 88 12.06 -1.65 13.48
CA TYR A 88 12.83 -0.71 14.29
C TYR A 88 12.14 0.64 14.40
N SER A 89 12.13 1.44 13.33
CA SER A 89 11.66 2.83 13.39
C SER A 89 11.16 3.34 12.05
N TYR A 90 10.44 4.46 12.09
CA TYR A 90 10.06 5.23 10.91
C TYR A 90 10.59 6.66 10.99
N MET A 91 10.75 7.28 9.82
CA MET A 91 11.07 8.69 9.64
C MET A 91 9.83 9.42 9.11
N THR A 92 9.37 10.44 9.82
CA THR A 92 8.35 11.35 9.29
C THR A 92 9.01 12.30 8.29
N ALA A 93 8.31 12.65 7.21
CA ALA A 93 8.79 13.63 6.24
C ALA A 93 9.18 14.95 6.93
N GLY A 94 10.42 15.41 6.70
CA GLY A 94 10.97 16.62 7.32
C GLY A 94 11.49 16.46 8.76
N SER A 95 11.38 15.27 9.35
CA SER A 95 12.02 14.95 10.63
C SER A 95 13.48 14.54 10.42
N ASN A 96 14.35 14.90 11.38
CA ASN A 96 15.75 14.44 11.43
C ASN A 96 15.97 13.30 12.43
N ALA A 97 14.92 12.85 13.13
CA ALA A 97 15.02 11.82 14.16
C ALA A 97 14.07 10.65 13.87
N PRO A 98 14.56 9.40 13.95
CA PRO A 98 13.73 8.21 13.83
C PRO A 98 12.85 8.03 15.06
N VAL A 99 11.61 7.61 14.84
CA VAL A 99 10.66 7.25 15.89
C VAL A 99 10.53 5.73 15.94
N PRO A 100 10.89 5.07 17.06
CA PRO A 100 10.73 3.63 17.18
C PRO A 100 9.29 3.21 17.01
N TYR A 101 9.07 2.08 16.33
CA TYR A 101 7.75 1.48 16.27
C TYR A 101 7.38 0.88 17.63
N THR A 102 6.16 1.16 18.06
CA THR A 102 5.43 0.49 19.12
C THR A 102 4.29 -0.34 18.53
N GLU A 103 3.73 -1.26 19.32
CA GLU A 103 2.50 -1.98 18.96
C GLU A 103 1.38 -1.03 18.51
N GLU A 104 1.19 0.07 19.24
CA GLU A 104 0.18 1.07 18.90
C GLU A 104 0.43 1.71 17.53
N THR A 105 1.68 2.01 17.19
CA THR A 105 2.01 2.59 15.88
C THR A 105 1.83 1.59 14.73
N TYR A 106 2.13 0.30 14.92
CA TYR A 106 1.80 -0.74 13.93
C TYR A 106 0.27 -0.85 13.73
N MET A 107 -0.49 -0.83 14.82
CA MET A 107 -1.95 -0.85 14.77
C MET A 107 -2.50 0.41 14.07
N LYS A 108 -1.86 1.56 14.27
CA LYS A 108 -2.20 2.82 13.58
C LYS A 108 -1.96 2.72 12.07
N LEU A 109 -0.85 2.14 11.64
CA LEU A 109 -0.60 1.88 10.21
C LEU A 109 -1.67 0.96 9.63
N GLY A 110 -2.05 -0.11 10.33
CA GLY A 110 -3.16 -1.00 9.92
C GLY A 110 -4.49 -0.25 9.76
N ARG A 111 -4.82 0.66 10.69
CA ARG A 111 -6.00 1.55 10.56
C ARG A 111 -5.90 2.47 9.34
N ASN A 112 -4.71 3.00 9.05
CA ASN A 112 -4.48 3.84 7.87
C ASN A 112 -4.59 3.05 6.57
N VAL A 113 -4.18 1.78 6.54
CA VAL A 113 -4.42 0.88 5.39
C VAL A 113 -5.93 0.70 5.18
N ALA A 114 -6.71 0.42 6.23
CA ALA A 114 -8.17 0.33 6.14
C ALA A 114 -8.82 1.62 5.63
N ARG A 115 -8.37 2.77 6.14
CA ARG A 115 -8.82 4.09 5.66
C ARG A 115 -8.48 4.33 4.19
N THR A 116 -7.30 3.87 3.77
CA THR A 116 -6.84 4.01 2.38
C THR A 116 -7.72 3.21 1.42
N PHE A 117 -8.21 2.04 1.81
CA PHE A 117 -9.22 1.33 1.01
C PHE A 117 -10.48 2.18 0.81
N LEU A 118 -11.01 2.78 1.88
CA LEU A 118 -12.18 3.66 1.78
C LEU A 118 -11.93 4.83 0.81
N ASP A 119 -10.78 5.50 0.93
CA ASP A 119 -10.42 6.63 0.06
C ASP A 119 -10.25 6.18 -1.40
N TYR A 120 -9.63 5.03 -1.63
CA TYR A 120 -9.48 4.42 -2.96
C TYR A 120 -10.86 4.12 -3.59
N TYR A 121 -11.78 3.52 -2.84
CA TYR A 121 -13.12 3.21 -3.34
C TYR A 121 -13.99 4.44 -3.58
N LYS A 122 -13.82 5.50 -2.80
CA LYS A 122 -14.46 6.81 -3.06
C LYS A 122 -13.92 7.46 -4.33
N LEU A 123 -12.60 7.45 -4.52
CA LEU A 123 -11.95 8.02 -5.71
C LEU A 123 -12.44 7.34 -6.99
N ASN A 124 -12.68 6.03 -6.94
CA ASN A 124 -13.21 5.25 -8.06
C ASN A 124 -14.74 5.32 -8.21
N ASN A 125 -15.43 6.19 -7.46
CA ASN A 125 -16.89 6.33 -7.43
C ASN A 125 -17.66 5.04 -7.07
N LEU A 126 -16.98 4.08 -6.43
CA LEU A 126 -17.58 2.82 -5.99
C LEU A 126 -18.33 2.99 -4.66
N ILE A 127 -18.01 4.03 -3.90
CA ILE A 127 -18.72 4.43 -2.68
C ILE A 127 -19.11 5.91 -2.80
N LYS A 128 -20.41 6.21 -2.68
CA LYS A 128 -20.91 7.59 -2.64
C LYS A 128 -20.58 8.24 -1.30
N ASP A 129 -20.15 9.50 -1.35
CA ASP A 129 -19.87 10.28 -0.16
C ASP A 129 -21.21 10.71 0.49
N ASN A 130 -21.68 9.96 1.49
CA ASN A 130 -22.91 10.26 2.24
C ASN A 130 -22.73 11.41 3.26
N ARG A 131 -21.81 12.36 3.01
CA ARG A 131 -21.72 13.55 3.85
C ARG A 131 -22.98 14.38 3.61
N PRO A 132 -23.78 14.69 4.65
CA PRO A 132 -24.90 15.61 4.48
C PRO A 132 -24.32 16.93 3.95
N THR A 133 -24.78 17.37 2.78
CA THR A 133 -24.55 18.74 2.33
C THR A 133 -25.07 19.66 3.42
N HIS A 134 -24.18 20.49 4.00
CA HIS A 134 -24.57 21.53 4.92
C HIS A 134 -25.74 22.31 4.31
N ILE A 135 -26.89 22.26 4.99
CA ILE A 135 -28.03 23.12 4.70
C ILE A 135 -27.54 24.55 4.95
N GLN A 136 -27.68 25.38 3.92
CA GLN A 136 -27.25 26.77 3.85
C GLN A 136 -28.03 27.63 4.85
#